data_AF-A0AAV6QXP1-F1
#
_entry.id   AF-A0AAV6QXP1-F1
#
_cell.length_a   1.000
_cell.length_b   1.000
_cell.length_c   1.000
_cell.angle_alpha   90.00
_cell.angle_beta   90.00
_cell.angle_gamma   90.00
#
_symmetry.space_group_name_H-M   'P 1'
#
loop_
_entity.id
_entity.type
_entity.pdbx_description
1 polymer ?
#
loop_
_entity_poly.entity_id
_entity_poly.type
_entity_poly.pdbx_seq_one_letter_code
_entity_poly.pdbx_strand_id
1 'polypeptide(L)'
;MCRKRLVRFSKSLLQVFFISSRRRYSRCGGVPMEKPSSSGRAALEERTGLVEDVEVLRGAEGGEPARRTSRKNSSSRKSFRLDYRLEEEVTKSCQDKYGRWINPWPTWRFPSYATMLKFFLWDKNHSNVPTNKEVLDSELPVMEPFFVQKRDLSDSNPGLRVTWLGHSTVLVEMDGLNILTDPIFSQRASPVQFMGPKRFRGPPCTVEQLPRIDAVVISHSHYDHLDAGSVASLNARFGGELRWFVPLGLMDWLMKMGCENVMELDWWEENCVPGHDEVTFVCTPSQHWSKRTALDDNKSLWGSWTVLGPDHRFFFGGDTGYCSSFQEIGQRFGPFDLAAIPIGAYLPRDVMKGQHVDPEEAVQIHQDLQAKQSLAIHWGTFALAYEHYLEPPVRLREALEQKGLNPKSFFTLHHGESRLLTSQEGDVFE
;
A
#
# COMPACT_ATOMS: atom_id res chain seq x y z
N MET A 1 -50.86 -8.20 -26.08
CA MET A 1 -49.63 -8.80 -25.52
C MET A 1 -48.43 -7.92 -25.89
N CYS A 2 -47.97 -7.04 -24.99
CA CYS A 2 -46.71 -6.33 -25.18
C CYS A 2 -46.14 -6.01 -23.79
N ARG A 3 -45.26 -6.89 -23.28
CA ARG A 3 -44.60 -6.70 -21.98
C ARG A 3 -43.34 -5.87 -22.20
N LYS A 4 -43.37 -4.63 -21.68
CA LYS A 4 -42.20 -3.77 -21.49
C LYS A 4 -41.15 -4.50 -20.66
N ARG A 5 -39.98 -4.80 -21.23
CA ARG A 5 -38.77 -5.17 -20.48
C ARG A 5 -38.17 -3.89 -19.90
N LEU A 6 -38.34 -3.69 -18.60
CA LEU A 6 -37.60 -2.69 -17.84
C LEU A 6 -36.13 -3.13 -17.79
N VAL A 7 -35.25 -2.34 -18.40
CA VAL A 7 -33.80 -2.52 -18.29
C VAL A 7 -33.40 -2.17 -16.86
N ARG A 8 -33.01 -3.16 -16.06
CA ARG A 8 -32.35 -2.95 -14.76
C ARG A 8 -30.93 -2.45 -15.04
N PHE A 9 -30.72 -1.15 -14.92
CA PHE A 9 -29.38 -0.56 -14.89
C PHE A 9 -28.64 -1.02 -13.62
N SER A 10 -27.43 -1.57 -13.79
CA SER A 10 -26.52 -1.80 -12.65
C SER A 10 -26.01 -0.44 -12.15
N LYS A 11 -26.43 -0.05 -10.95
CA LYS A 11 -26.01 1.18 -10.26
C LYS A 11 -24.61 1.08 -9.62
N SER A 12 -23.83 0.01 -9.86
CA SER A 12 -22.62 -0.27 -9.07
C SER A 12 -21.43 0.66 -9.32
N LEU A 13 -21.26 1.18 -10.54
CA LEU A 13 -20.12 2.07 -10.88
C LEU A 13 -20.40 3.57 -10.73
N LEU A 14 -21.66 3.97 -10.58
CA LEU A 14 -22.05 5.39 -10.59
C LEU A 14 -21.49 6.17 -9.38
N GLN A 15 -21.14 5.46 -8.29
CA GLN A 15 -20.65 6.06 -7.05
C GLN A 15 -19.14 6.33 -7.02
N VAL A 16 -18.34 5.67 -7.86
CA VAL A 16 -16.88 5.88 -7.88
C VAL A 16 -16.51 7.14 -8.67
N PHE A 17 -17.32 7.52 -9.67
CA PHE A 17 -16.87 8.46 -10.70
C PHE A 17 -17.62 9.79 -10.80
N PHE A 18 -18.81 9.97 -10.20
CA PHE A 18 -19.57 11.22 -10.35
C PHE A 18 -19.42 12.17 -9.15
N ILE A 19 -18.45 13.08 -9.30
CA ILE A 19 -18.51 14.56 -9.16
C ILE A 19 -17.05 14.99 -9.27
N SER A 20 -16.60 15.32 -10.48
CA SER A 20 -15.39 16.11 -10.70
C SER A 20 -15.86 17.48 -11.17
N SER A 21 -15.68 18.49 -10.33
CA SER A 21 -15.90 19.87 -10.71
C SER A 21 -14.61 20.43 -11.29
N ARG A 22 -14.72 20.98 -12.52
CA ARG A 22 -13.79 21.88 -13.23
C ARG A 22 -12.39 22.07 -12.62
N ARG A 23 -11.33 21.74 -13.36
CA ARG A 23 -10.26 22.68 -13.79
C ARG A 23 -9.13 21.97 -14.56
N ARG A 24 -8.50 22.74 -15.47
CA ARG A 24 -7.38 22.31 -16.31
C ARG A 24 -6.15 22.04 -15.44
N TYR A 25 -5.52 20.89 -15.62
CA TYR A 25 -4.18 20.60 -15.10
C TYR A 25 -3.18 21.54 -15.79
N SER A 26 -2.37 22.26 -15.00
CA SER A 26 -1.27 23.09 -15.50
C SER A 26 0.03 22.30 -15.38
N ARG A 27 0.85 22.27 -16.43
CA ARG A 27 2.17 21.63 -16.42
C ARG A 27 3.11 22.47 -15.55
N CYS A 28 3.82 21.84 -14.62
CA CYS A 28 5.00 22.45 -14.01
C CYS A 28 6.08 22.59 -15.09
N GLY A 29 6.36 23.82 -15.51
CA GLY A 29 7.47 24.16 -16.39
C GLY A 29 8.72 24.44 -15.54
N GLY A 30 9.80 23.71 -15.79
CA GLY A 30 11.12 24.03 -15.25
C GLY A 30 11.65 25.34 -15.86
N VAL A 31 12.16 26.22 -15.01
CA VAL A 31 12.92 27.41 -15.41
C VAL A 31 14.41 27.07 -15.33
N PRO A 32 15.22 27.32 -16.37
CA PRO A 32 16.65 27.06 -16.31
C PRO A 32 17.38 28.15 -15.52
N MET A 33 18.30 27.76 -14.65
CA MET A 33 19.22 28.66 -13.97
C MET A 33 20.34 29.10 -14.92
N GLU A 34 20.43 30.39 -15.21
CA GLU A 34 21.62 31.03 -15.77
C GLU A 34 22.58 31.42 -14.64
N LYS A 35 23.86 31.06 -14.80
CA LYS A 35 24.99 31.63 -14.03
C LYS A 35 25.33 33.02 -14.58
N PRO A 36 25.85 33.90 -13.72
CA PRO A 36 27.05 34.61 -14.14
C PRO A 36 28.16 34.66 -13.08
N SER A 37 29.37 34.70 -13.61
CA SER A 37 30.67 34.78 -12.96
C SER A 37 31.12 36.21 -12.66
N SER A 38 31.86 36.33 -11.55
CA SER A 38 33.01 37.24 -11.27
C SER A 38 32.87 38.77 -11.40
N SER A 39 33.08 39.48 -10.28
CA SER A 39 34.22 40.43 -10.13
C SER A 39 34.35 41.02 -8.71
N GLY A 40 35.47 40.70 -8.05
CA GLY A 40 36.44 41.61 -7.39
C GLY A 40 36.09 42.59 -6.24
N ARG A 41 36.88 42.45 -5.16
CA ARG A 41 37.37 43.45 -4.14
C ARG A 41 36.39 43.82 -3.01
N ALA A 42 36.76 43.97 -1.73
CA ALA A 42 38.04 43.99 -1.01
C ALA A 42 37.83 43.77 0.52
N ALA A 43 38.80 43.09 1.15
CA ALA A 43 39.53 43.42 2.40
C ALA A 43 38.84 43.55 3.79
N LEU A 44 39.41 42.74 4.71
CA LEU A 44 39.79 42.96 6.12
C LEU A 44 38.86 43.67 7.11
N GLU A 45 38.55 42.99 8.23
CA GLU A 45 39.22 43.26 9.52
C GLU A 45 38.94 42.15 10.55
N GLU A 46 40.02 41.63 11.13
CA GLU A 46 40.09 40.85 12.37
C GLU A 46 39.97 41.80 13.58
N ARG A 47 39.33 41.36 14.67
CA ARG A 47 39.81 41.71 16.01
C ARG A 47 39.39 40.72 17.09
N THR A 48 40.41 40.24 17.78
CA THR A 48 40.51 39.36 18.94
C THR A 48 40.47 40.17 20.26
N GLY A 49 40.26 39.46 21.38
CA GLY A 49 40.56 39.91 22.77
C GLY A 49 39.56 39.31 23.77
N LEU A 50 39.86 38.21 24.48
CA LEU A 50 40.72 38.01 25.67
C LEU A 50 40.14 38.53 27.01
N VAL A 51 39.70 37.56 27.83
CA VAL A 51 39.96 37.25 29.27
C VAL A 51 40.23 38.39 30.27
N GLU A 52 39.54 38.34 31.43
CA GLU A 52 40.11 38.59 32.76
C GLU A 52 39.25 37.98 33.89
N ASP A 53 39.92 37.26 34.81
CA ASP A 53 39.44 36.69 36.09
C ASP A 53 39.74 37.67 37.25
N VAL A 54 38.91 37.73 38.29
CA VAL A 54 39.32 38.15 39.66
C VAL A 54 38.56 37.38 40.77
N GLU A 55 39.38 36.91 41.72
CA GLU A 55 39.25 36.31 43.07
C GLU A 55 38.29 36.96 44.12
N VAL A 56 37.99 36.51 45.36
CA VAL A 56 38.04 35.30 46.26
C VAL A 56 37.34 35.74 47.59
N LEU A 57 36.70 34.83 48.38
CA LEU A 57 36.85 34.61 49.86
C LEU A 57 35.58 34.15 50.67
N ARG A 58 35.71 32.92 51.23
CA ARG A 58 35.47 32.43 52.64
C ARG A 58 34.09 32.01 53.22
N GLY A 59 34.08 30.79 53.78
CA GLY A 59 33.29 30.28 54.94
C GLY A 59 32.82 28.80 54.80
N ALA A 60 33.60 27.78 55.22
CA ALA A 60 33.44 26.92 56.43
C ALA A 60 32.04 26.29 56.65
N GLU A 61 31.77 25.02 57.00
CA GLU A 61 32.48 23.77 57.34
C GLU A 61 31.43 22.62 57.36
N GLY A 62 31.83 21.36 57.08
CA GLY A 62 31.26 20.14 57.71
C GLY A 62 30.22 19.29 56.96
N GLY A 63 30.63 18.08 56.51
CA GLY A 63 29.73 16.95 56.22
C GLY A 63 30.19 15.99 55.11
N GLU A 64 30.76 14.84 55.48
CA GLU A 64 31.17 13.74 54.58
C GLU A 64 29.99 13.00 53.89
N PRO A 65 30.23 12.23 52.80
CA PRO A 65 29.28 12.08 51.70
C PRO A 65 28.48 10.77 51.71
N ALA A 66 27.19 10.86 51.39
CA ALA A 66 26.39 9.70 50.99
C ALA A 66 26.54 9.44 49.48
N ARG A 67 27.14 8.30 49.13
CA ARG A 67 27.19 7.75 47.76
C ARG A 67 25.79 7.69 47.13
N ARG A 68 25.54 8.53 46.13
CA ARG A 68 24.52 8.29 45.10
C ARG A 68 25.19 8.31 43.73
N THR A 69 25.53 7.12 43.25
CA THR A 69 25.95 6.89 41.88
C THR A 69 24.80 7.24 40.94
N SER A 70 24.89 8.38 40.26
CA SER A 70 24.05 8.70 39.11
C SER A 70 24.46 7.78 37.95
N ARG A 71 23.71 6.70 37.73
CA ARG A 71 23.81 5.94 36.48
C ARG A 71 23.26 6.80 35.36
N LYS A 72 24.17 7.40 34.58
CA LYS A 72 23.87 7.92 33.24
C LYS A 72 23.47 6.72 32.38
N ASN A 73 22.17 6.50 32.17
CA ASN A 73 21.68 5.62 31.12
C ASN A 73 21.89 6.30 29.77
N SER A 74 23.11 6.21 29.25
CA SER A 74 23.39 6.39 27.83
C SER A 74 22.94 5.11 27.12
N SER A 75 21.65 5.00 26.82
CA SER A 75 21.15 4.04 25.83
C SER A 75 21.62 4.50 24.46
N SER A 76 22.81 4.04 24.07
CA SER A 76 23.24 4.04 22.69
C SER A 76 22.33 3.06 21.95
N ARG A 77 21.28 3.57 21.31
CA ARG A 77 20.53 2.86 20.27
C ARG A 77 21.54 2.48 19.20
N LYS A 78 21.96 1.21 19.17
CA LYS A 78 22.61 0.64 17.99
C LYS A 78 21.52 0.61 16.91
N SER A 79 21.53 1.59 16.01
CA SER A 79 20.62 1.58 14.87
C SER A 79 20.93 0.33 14.05
N PHE A 80 20.00 -0.61 13.98
CA PHE A 80 20.02 -1.61 12.94
C PHE A 80 20.02 -0.85 11.61
N ARG A 81 21.14 -0.93 10.88
CA ARG A 81 21.32 -0.17 9.64
C ARG A 81 20.96 -1.12 8.52
N LEU A 82 19.75 -1.00 7.99
CA LEU A 82 19.39 -1.76 6.80
C LEU A 82 20.33 -1.39 5.66
N ASP A 83 20.82 -2.41 4.96
CA ASP A 83 21.65 -2.26 3.78
C ASP A 83 20.75 -2.17 2.54
N TYR A 84 20.28 -0.95 2.25
CA TYR A 84 19.57 -0.61 1.02
C TYR A 84 20.13 0.71 0.44
N ARG A 85 19.99 0.91 -0.87
CA ARG A 85 20.67 2.01 -1.57
C ARG A 85 19.99 3.35 -1.28
N LEU A 86 20.70 4.31 -0.70
CA LEU A 86 20.19 5.68 -0.56
C LEU A 86 20.42 6.44 -1.88
N GLU A 87 19.56 6.18 -2.87
CA GLU A 87 19.59 6.96 -4.12
C GLU A 87 19.10 8.40 -3.85
N GLU A 88 19.85 9.39 -4.34
CA GLU A 88 19.58 10.81 -4.07
C GLU A 88 18.41 11.37 -4.89
N GLU A 89 18.08 10.76 -6.03
CA GLU A 89 17.03 11.22 -6.95
C GLU A 89 15.88 10.20 -7.08
N VAL A 90 14.98 10.19 -6.09
CA VAL A 90 13.70 9.46 -6.18
C VAL A 90 12.53 10.38 -6.53
N THR A 91 11.50 9.82 -7.18
CA THR A 91 10.28 10.57 -7.49
C THR A 91 9.56 10.96 -6.19
N LYS A 92 9.45 12.27 -5.91
CA LYS A 92 8.78 12.77 -4.69
C LYS A 92 7.30 13.02 -4.91
N SER A 93 6.52 12.88 -3.83
CA SER A 93 5.12 13.30 -3.81
C SER A 93 5.04 14.83 -4.00
N CYS A 94 3.94 15.29 -4.57
CA CYS A 94 3.70 16.73 -4.71
C CYS A 94 2.20 17.05 -4.69
N GLN A 95 1.90 18.28 -4.30
CA GLN A 95 0.54 18.80 -4.21
C GLN A 95 0.33 19.95 -5.20
N ASP A 96 -0.91 20.13 -5.64
CA ASP A 96 -1.34 21.33 -6.33
C ASP A 96 -1.54 22.50 -5.36
N LYS A 97 -1.83 23.69 -5.92
CA LYS A 97 -2.07 24.92 -5.14
C LYS A 97 -3.29 24.87 -4.20
N TYR A 98 -4.11 23.83 -4.26
CA TYR A 98 -5.26 23.61 -3.39
C TYR A 98 -4.99 22.52 -2.34
N GLY A 99 -3.74 22.04 -2.22
CA GLY A 99 -3.35 20.99 -1.28
C GLY A 99 -3.82 19.60 -1.70
N ARG A 100 -4.10 19.38 -3.01
CA ARG A 100 -4.46 18.05 -3.52
C ARG A 100 -3.23 17.37 -4.10
N TRP A 101 -3.01 16.12 -3.74
CA TRP A 101 -1.93 15.30 -4.27
C TRP A 101 -2.09 15.08 -5.79
N ILE A 102 -0.97 15.09 -6.51
CA ILE A 102 -0.94 14.90 -7.96
C ILE A 102 0.00 13.75 -8.35
N ASN A 103 -0.34 13.08 -9.44
CA ASN A 103 0.54 12.09 -10.04
C ASN A 103 1.65 12.81 -10.84
N PRO A 104 2.93 12.52 -10.57
CA PRO A 104 4.05 13.13 -11.29
C PRO A 104 4.31 12.48 -12.66
N TRP A 105 3.81 11.27 -12.91
CA TRP A 105 4.19 10.51 -14.10
C TRP A 105 3.39 10.88 -15.35
N PRO A 106 4.02 10.89 -16.54
CA PRO A 106 3.34 11.16 -17.82
C PRO A 106 2.36 10.06 -18.24
N THR A 107 2.49 8.87 -17.66
CA THR A 107 1.57 7.73 -17.80
C THR A 107 0.23 7.99 -17.11
N TRP A 108 0.17 8.89 -16.13
CA TRP A 108 -1.08 9.30 -15.50
C TRP A 108 -1.97 10.06 -16.47
N ARG A 109 -3.16 9.51 -16.73
CA ARG A 109 -4.20 10.17 -17.51
C ARG A 109 -5.55 9.89 -16.88
N PHE A 110 -6.17 10.94 -16.36
CA PHE A 110 -7.56 10.84 -15.97
C PHE A 110 -8.45 10.76 -17.22
N PRO A 111 -9.47 9.87 -17.26
CA PRO A 111 -10.34 9.74 -18.42
C PRO A 111 -11.03 11.06 -18.76
N SER A 112 -11.12 11.38 -20.05
CA SER A 112 -11.85 12.57 -20.49
C SER A 112 -13.35 12.41 -20.23
N TYR A 113 -14.11 13.51 -20.13
CA TYR A 113 -15.57 13.44 -20.03
C TYR A 113 -16.22 12.66 -21.19
N ALA A 114 -15.66 12.76 -22.40
CA ALA A 114 -16.13 12.00 -23.55
C ALA A 114 -15.89 10.49 -23.38
N THR A 115 -14.71 10.13 -22.85
CA THR A 115 -14.36 8.73 -22.52
C THR A 115 -15.28 8.19 -21.43
N MET A 116 -15.52 8.96 -20.36
CA MET A 116 -16.45 8.58 -19.29
C MET A 116 -17.88 8.44 -19.82
N LEU A 117 -18.35 9.35 -20.67
CA LEU A 117 -19.68 9.25 -21.27
C LEU A 117 -19.81 8.01 -22.16
N LYS A 118 -18.78 7.73 -22.98
CA LYS A 118 -18.72 6.50 -23.78
C LYS A 118 -18.79 5.27 -22.89
N PHE A 119 -18.03 5.26 -21.81
CA PHE A 119 -18.02 4.16 -20.85
C PHE A 119 -19.40 3.89 -20.25
N PHE A 120 -20.10 4.93 -19.80
CA PHE A 120 -21.43 4.76 -19.21
C PHE A 120 -22.52 4.39 -20.20
N LEU A 121 -22.43 4.84 -21.46
CA LEU A 121 -23.50 4.65 -22.45
C LEU A 121 -23.30 3.45 -23.36
N TRP A 122 -22.05 3.11 -23.69
CA TRP A 122 -21.73 2.19 -24.78
C TRP A 122 -20.85 1.01 -24.38
N ASP A 123 -19.98 1.14 -23.38
CA ASP A 123 -19.16 0.00 -22.96
C ASP A 123 -20.05 -1.04 -22.27
N LYS A 124 -19.93 -2.29 -22.76
CA LYS A 124 -20.68 -3.41 -22.22
C LYS A 124 -19.93 -3.97 -21.02
N ASN A 125 -20.66 -4.20 -19.95
CA ASN A 125 -20.13 -4.91 -18.80
C ASN A 125 -19.97 -6.39 -19.16
N HIS A 126 -18.71 -6.86 -19.25
CA HIS A 126 -18.36 -8.25 -19.54
C HIS A 126 -17.95 -9.03 -18.28
N SER A 127 -18.21 -8.49 -17.08
CA SER A 127 -17.82 -9.14 -15.82
C SER A 127 -18.38 -10.54 -15.65
N ASN A 128 -19.59 -10.81 -16.17
CA ASN A 128 -20.21 -12.13 -16.26
C ASN A 128 -20.16 -12.96 -14.96
N VAL A 129 -20.16 -12.30 -13.80
CA VAL A 129 -20.13 -12.98 -12.50
C VAL A 129 -21.39 -13.85 -12.36
N PRO A 130 -21.23 -15.17 -12.17
CA PRO A 130 -22.36 -16.07 -11.99
C PRO A 130 -23.16 -15.69 -10.75
N THR A 131 -24.49 -15.74 -10.86
CA THR A 131 -25.37 -15.61 -9.68
C THR A 131 -25.54 -16.93 -8.93
N ASN A 132 -25.17 -18.04 -9.57
CA ASN A 132 -25.25 -19.38 -9.02
C ASN A 132 -24.05 -19.64 -8.08
N LYS A 133 -24.35 -20.10 -6.86
CA LYS A 133 -23.34 -20.33 -5.82
C LYS A 133 -22.47 -21.54 -6.15
N GLU A 134 -23.04 -22.61 -6.71
CA GLU A 134 -22.31 -23.83 -7.03
C GLU A 134 -21.23 -23.59 -8.09
N VAL A 135 -21.51 -22.78 -9.10
CA VAL A 135 -20.53 -22.35 -10.12
C VAL A 135 -19.41 -21.54 -9.45
N LEU A 136 -19.76 -20.53 -8.64
CA LEU A 136 -18.76 -19.72 -7.93
C LEU A 136 -17.91 -20.53 -6.94
N ASP A 137 -18.49 -21.52 -6.25
CA ASP A 137 -17.76 -22.39 -5.33
C ASP A 137 -16.84 -23.37 -6.08
N SER A 138 -17.20 -23.77 -7.31
CA SER A 138 -16.37 -24.62 -8.17
C SER A 138 -15.17 -23.88 -8.77
N GLU A 139 -15.35 -22.61 -9.17
CA GLU A 139 -14.31 -21.86 -9.89
C GLU A 139 -13.46 -21.01 -8.94
N LEU A 140 -14.07 -20.46 -7.89
CA LEU A 140 -13.42 -19.61 -6.88
C LEU A 140 -13.81 -20.10 -5.48
N PRO A 141 -13.31 -21.29 -5.07
CA PRO A 141 -13.58 -21.81 -3.74
C PRO A 141 -13.07 -20.85 -2.66
N VAL A 142 -13.85 -20.72 -1.58
CA VAL A 142 -13.42 -20.03 -0.36
C VAL A 142 -13.01 -21.09 0.65
N MET A 143 -11.71 -21.16 0.85
CA MET A 143 -11.01 -22.05 1.74
C MET A 143 -11.04 -21.48 3.16
N GLU A 144 -11.09 -22.35 4.15
CA GLU A 144 -10.86 -21.93 5.54
C GLU A 144 -9.35 -21.79 5.78
N PRO A 145 -8.85 -20.62 6.27
CA PRO A 145 -7.43 -20.41 6.47
C PRO A 145 -6.81 -21.34 7.52
N PHE A 146 -5.53 -21.67 7.37
CA PHE A 146 -4.85 -22.65 8.24
C PHE A 146 -4.91 -22.27 9.73
N PHE A 147 -4.87 -20.98 10.07
CA PHE A 147 -4.87 -20.49 11.44
C PHE A 147 -6.24 -20.63 12.12
N VAL A 148 -7.31 -20.82 11.35
CA VAL A 148 -8.63 -21.15 11.91
C VAL A 148 -8.68 -22.61 12.35
N GLN A 149 -8.06 -23.51 11.57
CA GLN A 149 -8.02 -24.95 11.83
C GLN A 149 -6.97 -25.32 12.90
N LYS A 150 -5.83 -24.62 12.95
CA LYS A 150 -4.68 -24.93 13.80
C LYS A 150 -4.16 -23.69 14.53
N ARG A 151 -4.92 -23.22 15.53
CA ARG A 151 -4.57 -22.03 16.34
C ARG A 151 -3.17 -22.13 16.98
N ASP A 152 -2.77 -23.34 17.37
CA ASP A 152 -1.53 -23.58 18.14
C ASP A 152 -0.25 -23.65 17.28
N LEU A 153 -0.34 -23.61 15.94
CA LEU A 153 0.86 -23.63 15.06
C LEU A 153 1.37 -22.24 14.67
N SER A 154 0.70 -21.17 15.12
CA SER A 154 1.13 -19.78 14.87
C SER A 154 2.45 -19.41 15.57
N ASP A 155 2.90 -20.22 16.55
CA ASP A 155 4.16 -20.02 17.29
C ASP A 155 5.40 -20.59 16.57
N SER A 156 5.23 -21.30 15.45
CA SER A 156 6.36 -21.81 14.66
C SER A 156 6.79 -20.75 13.65
N ASN A 157 7.92 -20.07 13.89
CA ASN A 157 8.53 -19.07 13.00
C ASN A 157 8.82 -19.70 11.62
N PRO A 158 7.92 -19.61 10.63
CA PRO A 158 7.96 -20.52 9.51
C PRO A 158 8.82 -19.98 8.36
N GLY A 159 9.38 -18.78 8.50
CA GLY A 159 9.86 -17.95 7.39
C GLY A 159 8.74 -17.06 6.87
N LEU A 160 8.77 -16.72 5.58
CA LEU A 160 7.77 -15.88 4.92
C LEU A 160 6.53 -16.68 4.52
N ARG A 161 5.38 -16.40 5.12
CA ARG A 161 4.08 -16.99 4.76
C ARG A 161 3.11 -15.93 4.30
N VAL A 162 2.28 -16.26 3.31
CA VAL A 162 1.22 -15.40 2.82
C VAL A 162 -0.12 -16.13 2.80
N THR A 163 -1.19 -15.45 3.21
CA THR A 163 -2.58 -15.92 3.09
C THR A 163 -3.41 -14.88 2.37
N TRP A 164 -4.06 -15.27 1.26
CA TRP A 164 -4.91 -14.34 0.52
C TRP A 164 -6.33 -14.33 1.09
N LEU A 165 -6.75 -13.22 1.70
CA LEU A 165 -8.09 -13.08 2.31
C LEU A 165 -9.15 -12.52 1.33
N GLY A 166 -8.76 -12.35 0.06
CA GLY A 166 -9.57 -11.81 -1.02
C GLY A 166 -9.30 -10.33 -1.26
N HIS A 167 -9.58 -9.90 -2.49
CA HIS A 167 -9.31 -8.55 -2.99
C HIS A 167 -7.83 -8.20 -2.79
N SER A 168 -7.54 -7.05 -2.20
CA SER A 168 -6.19 -6.62 -1.80
C SER A 168 -5.89 -6.89 -0.33
N THR A 169 -6.72 -7.68 0.36
CA THR A 169 -6.47 -8.11 1.73
C THR A 169 -5.60 -9.35 1.77
N VAL A 170 -4.38 -9.20 2.28
CA VAL A 170 -3.39 -10.25 2.43
C VAL A 170 -2.88 -10.23 3.86
N LEU A 171 -2.81 -11.42 4.48
CA LEU A 171 -2.07 -11.61 5.72
C LEU A 171 -0.68 -12.13 5.37
N VAL A 172 0.35 -11.42 5.82
CA VAL A 172 1.76 -11.77 5.64
C VAL A 172 2.36 -12.03 7.01
N GLU A 173 3.01 -13.17 7.17
CA GLU A 173 3.78 -13.54 8.36
C GLU A 173 5.25 -13.50 7.95
N MET A 174 6.03 -12.57 8.51
CA MET A 174 7.45 -12.41 8.19
C MET A 174 8.21 -11.83 9.38
N ASP A 175 9.43 -12.30 9.63
CA ASP A 175 10.35 -11.73 10.62
C ASP A 175 9.71 -11.48 12.01
N GLY A 176 8.81 -12.39 12.43
CA GLY A 176 8.09 -12.30 13.70
C GLY A 176 6.90 -11.33 13.75
N LEU A 177 6.50 -10.76 12.61
CA LEU A 177 5.33 -9.88 12.49
C LEU A 177 4.23 -10.50 11.62
N ASN A 178 2.98 -10.27 12.05
CA ASN A 178 1.78 -10.51 11.26
C ASN A 178 1.25 -9.18 10.71
N ILE A 179 1.36 -9.02 9.40
CA ILE A 179 1.05 -7.79 8.67
C ILE A 179 -0.20 -8.01 7.82
N LEU A 180 -1.18 -7.12 7.94
CA LEU A 180 -2.42 -7.17 7.19
C LEU A 180 -2.51 -5.99 6.22
N THR A 181 -2.75 -6.27 4.94
CA THR A 181 -2.88 -5.23 3.90
C THR A 181 -4.33 -4.89 3.66
N ASP A 182 -4.67 -3.61 3.45
CA ASP A 182 -5.99 -3.12 2.97
C ASP A 182 -7.20 -3.98 3.42
N PRO A 183 -7.47 -4.07 4.73
CA PRO A 183 -8.45 -5.02 5.25
C PRO A 183 -9.89 -4.63 4.90
N ILE A 184 -10.58 -5.51 4.16
CA ILE A 184 -12.02 -5.43 3.90
C ILE A 184 -12.72 -6.77 4.20
N PHE A 185 -13.36 -6.84 5.37
CA PHE A 185 -14.20 -7.95 5.81
C PHE A 185 -15.70 -7.67 5.59
N SER A 186 -16.07 -6.43 5.28
CA SER A 186 -17.45 -6.06 4.96
C SER A 186 -17.95 -6.71 3.66
N GLN A 187 -19.28 -6.79 3.53
CA GLN A 187 -19.94 -7.33 2.34
C GLN A 187 -19.93 -6.34 1.16
N ARG A 188 -19.91 -5.03 1.44
CA ARG A 188 -19.85 -3.99 0.42
C ARG A 188 -18.69 -3.03 0.65
N ALA A 189 -18.01 -2.72 -0.45
CA ALA A 189 -17.05 -1.62 -0.54
C ALA A 189 -17.82 -0.31 -0.81
N SER A 190 -18.36 0.29 0.24
CA SER A 190 -19.26 1.44 0.13
C SER A 190 -19.36 2.20 1.45
N PRO A 191 -19.69 3.51 1.43
CA PRO A 191 -20.04 4.23 2.65
C PRO A 191 -21.26 3.66 3.39
N VAL A 192 -22.08 2.85 2.71
CA VAL A 192 -23.29 2.23 3.27
C VAL A 192 -23.42 0.77 2.85
N GLN A 193 -23.89 -0.11 3.74
CA GLN A 193 -23.96 -1.56 3.45
C GLN A 193 -25.18 -1.98 2.60
N PHE A 194 -26.10 -1.07 2.29
CA PHE A 194 -27.26 -1.36 1.43
C PHE A 194 -27.06 -0.99 -0.05
N MET A 195 -26.00 -0.27 -0.42
CA MET A 195 -25.72 0.22 -1.77
C MET A 195 -24.22 0.15 -2.08
N GLY A 196 -23.84 0.15 -3.36
CA GLY A 196 -22.44 0.06 -3.82
C GLY A 196 -21.98 -1.37 -4.14
N PRO A 197 -20.73 -1.56 -4.60
CA PRO A 197 -20.19 -2.87 -4.96
C PRO A 197 -20.32 -3.89 -3.82
N LYS A 198 -20.93 -5.04 -4.10
CA LYS A 198 -21.00 -6.19 -3.18
C LYS A 198 -20.00 -7.23 -3.64
N ARG A 199 -19.23 -7.80 -2.71
CA ARG A 199 -18.35 -8.94 -3.02
C ARG A 199 -19.17 -10.15 -3.45
N PHE A 200 -18.69 -10.88 -4.45
CA PHE A 200 -19.29 -12.14 -4.88
C PHE A 200 -18.62 -13.36 -4.23
N ARG A 201 -17.41 -13.20 -3.68
CA ARG A 201 -16.79 -14.14 -2.74
C ARG A 201 -16.65 -13.50 -1.37
N GLY A 202 -17.18 -14.13 -0.32
CA GLY A 202 -17.07 -13.65 1.06
C GLY A 202 -15.64 -13.74 1.60
N PRO A 203 -15.32 -13.05 2.71
CA PRO A 203 -14.03 -13.22 3.37
C PRO A 203 -13.92 -14.66 3.91
N PRO A 204 -12.73 -15.28 3.85
CA PRO A 204 -12.54 -16.67 4.28
C PRO A 204 -12.53 -16.85 5.81
N CYS A 205 -12.44 -15.76 6.57
CA CYS A 205 -12.52 -15.76 8.03
C CYS A 205 -13.13 -14.44 8.54
N THR A 206 -13.50 -14.39 9.81
CA THR A 206 -13.89 -13.16 10.50
C THR A 206 -12.69 -12.47 11.15
N VAL A 207 -12.87 -11.20 11.54
CA VAL A 207 -11.82 -10.46 12.25
C VAL A 207 -11.44 -11.14 13.56
N GLU A 208 -12.36 -11.83 14.25
CA GLU A 208 -12.12 -12.57 15.49
C GLU A 208 -11.30 -13.84 15.29
N GLN A 209 -11.28 -14.39 14.08
CA GLN A 209 -10.56 -15.61 13.74
C GLN A 209 -9.13 -15.34 13.29
N LEU A 210 -8.76 -14.09 12.99
CA LEU A 210 -7.38 -13.74 12.64
C LEU A 210 -6.41 -14.12 13.77
N PRO A 211 -5.14 -14.41 13.47
CA PRO A 211 -4.09 -14.40 14.51
C PRO A 211 -3.92 -12.99 15.08
N ARG A 212 -2.99 -12.81 16.03
CA ARG A 212 -2.52 -11.47 16.42
C ARG A 212 -2.08 -10.73 15.16
N ILE A 213 -2.44 -9.45 15.03
CA ILE A 213 -2.00 -8.58 13.93
C ILE A 213 -1.18 -7.47 14.55
N ASP A 214 0.08 -7.36 14.14
CA ASP A 214 1.02 -6.37 14.67
C ASP A 214 0.95 -5.06 13.88
N ALA A 215 0.75 -5.16 12.57
CA ALA A 215 0.68 -4.03 11.67
C ALA A 215 -0.45 -4.17 10.65
N VAL A 216 -1.15 -3.08 10.38
CA VAL A 216 -1.97 -2.92 9.17
C VAL A 216 -1.33 -1.87 8.28
N VAL A 217 -1.20 -2.16 6.99
CA VAL A 217 -0.81 -1.18 5.97
C VAL A 217 -2.01 -0.83 5.09
N ILE A 218 -2.28 0.46 4.93
CA ILE A 218 -3.33 0.98 4.05
C ILE A 218 -2.68 1.62 2.82
N SER A 219 -3.02 1.20 1.61
CA SER A 219 -2.46 1.79 0.39
C SER A 219 -3.08 3.14 0.05
N HIS A 220 -4.40 3.28 0.19
CA HIS A 220 -5.13 4.50 -0.17
C HIS A 220 -6.56 4.50 0.40
N SER A 221 -7.31 5.57 0.11
CA SER A 221 -8.57 5.84 0.79
C SER A 221 -9.83 5.19 0.19
N HIS A 222 -9.77 4.40 -0.89
CA HIS A 222 -11.00 3.87 -1.50
C HIS A 222 -11.71 2.85 -0.60
N TYR A 223 -13.01 2.66 -0.80
CA TYR A 223 -13.87 1.89 0.12
C TYR A 223 -13.57 0.39 0.13
N ASP A 224 -12.99 -0.13 -0.93
CA ASP A 224 -12.54 -1.52 -1.07
C ASP A 224 -11.16 -1.78 -0.46
N HIS A 225 -10.45 -0.73 -0.05
CA HIS A 225 -9.12 -0.82 0.59
C HIS A 225 -9.13 -0.29 2.04
N LEU A 226 -9.96 0.72 2.32
CA LEU A 226 -10.16 1.32 3.65
C LEU A 226 -11.64 1.20 4.06
N ASP A 227 -11.99 0.03 4.58
CA ASP A 227 -13.34 -0.30 5.04
C ASP A 227 -13.55 0.09 6.52
N ALA A 228 -14.53 0.95 6.78
CA ALA A 228 -14.83 1.43 8.12
C ALA A 228 -15.27 0.32 9.09
N GLY A 229 -15.97 -0.71 8.59
CA GLY A 229 -16.38 -1.85 9.41
C GLY A 229 -15.16 -2.65 9.87
N SER A 230 -14.25 -2.93 8.96
CA SER A 230 -13.00 -3.65 9.25
C SER A 230 -12.11 -2.88 10.22
N VAL A 231 -11.94 -1.57 10.02
CA VAL A 231 -11.19 -0.71 10.94
C VAL A 231 -11.78 -0.76 12.34
N ALA A 232 -13.11 -0.60 12.47
CA ALA A 232 -13.78 -0.66 13.77
C ALA A 232 -13.60 -2.03 14.46
N SER A 233 -13.78 -3.14 13.74
CA SER A 233 -13.61 -4.48 14.31
C SER A 233 -12.16 -4.79 14.69
N LEU A 234 -11.18 -4.40 13.87
CA LEU A 234 -9.76 -4.59 14.16
C LEU A 234 -9.33 -3.76 15.38
N ASN A 235 -9.73 -2.49 15.44
CA ASN A 235 -9.43 -1.62 16.56
C ASN A 235 -10.10 -2.11 17.86
N ALA A 236 -11.35 -2.58 17.78
CA ALA A 236 -12.04 -3.16 18.94
C ALA A 236 -11.36 -4.43 19.47
N ARG A 237 -10.73 -5.21 18.58
CA ARG A 237 -10.06 -6.47 18.95
C ARG A 237 -8.64 -6.25 19.48
N PHE A 238 -7.83 -5.45 18.80
CA PHE A 238 -6.39 -5.34 19.07
C PHE A 238 -5.99 -4.02 19.76
N GLY A 239 -6.84 -2.99 19.71
CA GLY A 239 -6.60 -1.71 20.37
C GLY A 239 -5.25 -1.07 19.99
N GLY A 240 -4.58 -0.48 20.99
CA GLY A 240 -3.30 0.21 20.80
C GLY A 240 -2.10 -0.69 20.49
N GLU A 241 -2.24 -2.03 20.62
CA GLU A 241 -1.18 -2.96 20.23
C GLU A 241 -1.03 -3.06 18.71
N LEU A 242 -2.12 -2.85 17.97
CA LEU A 242 -2.11 -2.83 16.51
C LEU A 242 -1.62 -1.47 16.00
N ARG A 243 -0.54 -1.49 15.21
CA ARG A 243 -0.06 -0.28 14.54
C ARG A 243 -0.65 -0.15 13.14
N TRP A 244 -1.17 1.04 12.82
CA TRP A 244 -1.67 1.38 11.49
C TRP A 244 -0.65 2.22 10.75
N PHE A 245 -0.25 1.79 9.56
CA PHE A 245 0.60 2.54 8.64
C PHE A 245 -0.25 3.04 7.47
N VAL A 246 -0.28 4.36 7.28
CA VAL A 246 -1.15 5.01 6.28
C VAL A 246 -0.41 6.12 5.53
N PRO A 247 -0.75 6.39 4.25
CA PRO A 247 -0.26 7.57 3.53
C PRO A 247 -0.74 8.88 4.16
N LEU A 248 -0.01 9.97 3.90
CA LEU A 248 -0.37 11.34 4.29
C LEU A 248 -1.84 11.70 4.05
N GLY A 249 -2.48 12.32 5.04
CA GLY A 249 -3.88 12.77 5.03
C GLY A 249 -4.92 11.74 5.49
N LEU A 250 -4.53 10.57 5.99
CA LEU A 250 -5.43 9.52 6.51
C LEU A 250 -5.41 9.35 8.04
N MET A 251 -4.41 9.88 8.73
CA MET A 251 -4.28 9.78 10.19
C MET A 251 -5.52 10.31 10.91
N ASP A 252 -5.93 11.52 10.56
CA ASP A 252 -7.13 12.18 11.11
C ASP A 252 -8.39 11.32 10.97
N TRP A 253 -8.50 10.57 9.88
CA TRP A 253 -9.66 9.70 9.63
C TRP A 253 -9.63 8.48 10.56
N LEU A 254 -8.47 7.82 10.72
CA LEU A 254 -8.33 6.68 11.63
C LEU A 254 -8.44 7.09 13.10
N MET A 255 -7.87 8.24 13.49
CA MET A 255 -8.03 8.75 14.86
C MET A 255 -9.49 9.02 15.20
N LYS A 256 -10.28 9.55 14.26
CA LYS A 256 -11.74 9.73 14.44
C LYS A 256 -12.51 8.41 14.53
N MET A 257 -11.95 7.32 14.00
CA MET A 257 -12.46 5.96 14.16
C MET A 257 -12.01 5.30 15.48
N GLY A 258 -11.21 6.00 16.30
CA GLY A 258 -10.73 5.54 17.60
C GLY A 258 -9.41 4.79 17.57
N CYS A 259 -8.70 4.78 16.44
CA CYS A 259 -7.37 4.18 16.38
C CYS A 259 -6.33 5.08 17.05
N GLU A 260 -5.60 4.56 18.04
CA GLU A 260 -4.65 5.33 18.85
C GLU A 260 -3.21 5.25 18.32
N ASN A 261 -2.84 4.12 17.71
CA ASN A 261 -1.48 3.85 17.22
C ASN A 261 -1.43 3.93 15.69
N VAL A 262 -1.42 5.15 15.18
CA VAL A 262 -1.42 5.46 13.73
C VAL A 262 -0.14 6.17 13.35
N MET A 263 0.52 5.68 12.30
CA MET A 263 1.71 6.26 11.69
C MET A 263 1.40 6.68 10.27
N GLU A 264 1.55 7.96 10.01
CA GLU A 264 1.31 8.57 8.73
C GLU A 264 2.64 8.89 8.05
N LEU A 265 2.80 8.49 6.78
CA LEU A 265 4.06 8.60 6.06
C LEU A 265 3.86 9.20 4.66
N ASP A 266 4.80 10.05 4.26
CA ASP A 266 5.00 10.42 2.86
C ASP A 266 5.73 9.29 2.10
N TRP A 267 5.78 9.38 0.77
CA TRP A 267 6.61 8.49 -0.02
C TRP A 267 8.08 8.59 0.42
N TRP A 268 8.70 7.42 0.51
CA TRP A 268 10.09 7.18 0.95
C TRP A 268 10.34 7.46 2.43
N GLU A 269 9.34 7.89 3.19
CA GLU A 269 9.43 7.91 4.65
C GLU A 269 9.22 6.50 5.21
N GLU A 270 9.88 6.25 6.33
CA GLU A 270 9.93 4.94 6.95
C GLU A 270 9.66 5.00 8.45
N ASN A 271 9.14 3.89 8.98
CA ASN A 271 8.98 3.69 10.41
C ASN A 271 8.94 2.18 10.71
N CYS A 272 8.84 1.80 11.98
CA CYS A 272 8.80 0.40 12.41
C CYS A 272 7.66 0.16 13.41
N VAL A 273 7.37 -1.09 13.75
CA VAL A 273 6.48 -1.41 14.88
C VAL A 273 7.29 -1.28 16.17
N PRO A 274 6.81 -0.60 17.24
CA PRO A 274 7.58 -0.45 18.47
C PRO A 274 7.89 -1.81 19.08
N GLY A 275 9.17 -2.06 19.37
CA GLY A 275 9.64 -3.36 19.87
C GLY A 275 10.07 -4.35 18.78
N HIS A 276 9.93 -3.97 17.50
CA HIS A 276 10.39 -4.70 16.32
C HIS A 276 11.13 -3.73 15.38
N ASP A 277 12.15 -3.05 15.92
CA ASP A 277 12.88 -1.98 15.24
C ASP A 277 13.68 -2.48 14.01
N GLU A 278 13.89 -3.79 13.91
CA GLU A 278 14.54 -4.49 12.80
C GLU A 278 13.67 -4.65 11.55
N VAL A 279 12.34 -4.48 11.67
CA VAL A 279 11.41 -4.53 10.53
C VAL A 279 10.93 -3.13 10.17
N THR A 280 11.38 -2.65 9.02
CA THR A 280 11.10 -1.29 8.54
C THR A 280 9.99 -1.29 7.50
N PHE A 281 9.00 -0.42 7.70
CA PHE A 281 7.90 -0.15 6.80
C PHE A 281 8.18 1.17 6.10
N VAL A 282 8.22 1.15 4.78
CA VAL A 282 8.43 2.33 3.92
C VAL A 282 7.17 2.53 3.09
N CYS A 283 6.59 3.73 3.14
CA CYS A 283 5.54 4.09 2.20
C CYS A 283 6.21 4.40 0.86
N THR A 284 5.88 3.67 -0.21
CA THR A 284 6.52 3.83 -1.52
C THR A 284 5.53 4.37 -2.55
N PRO A 285 5.98 5.01 -3.65
CA PRO A 285 5.06 5.56 -4.63
C PRO A 285 4.19 4.50 -5.33
N SER A 286 3.02 4.95 -5.79
CA SER A 286 2.12 4.22 -6.69
C SER A 286 1.46 5.25 -7.62
N GLN A 287 1.04 4.84 -8.82
CA GLN A 287 0.25 5.68 -9.72
C GLN A 287 -1.25 5.41 -9.54
N HIS A 288 -1.86 6.10 -8.58
CA HIS A 288 -3.29 5.98 -8.29
C HIS A 288 -3.88 7.31 -7.82
N TRP A 289 -4.98 7.28 -7.07
CA TRP A 289 -5.67 8.45 -6.53
C TRP A 289 -6.40 8.08 -5.24
N SER A 290 -7.00 9.07 -4.57
CA SER A 290 -7.77 8.84 -3.35
C SER A 290 -9.07 9.64 -3.39
N LYS A 291 -10.16 9.04 -2.91
CA LYS A 291 -11.45 9.71 -2.69
C LYS A 291 -12.34 8.89 -1.75
N ARG A 292 -13.13 9.56 -0.93
CA ARG A 292 -14.21 8.92 -0.14
C ARG A 292 -15.52 9.65 -0.28
N THR A 293 -15.49 10.96 -0.44
CA THR A 293 -16.67 11.83 -0.53
C THR A 293 -16.67 12.65 -1.82
N ALA A 294 -17.72 13.42 -2.04
CA ALA A 294 -17.82 14.23 -3.27
C ALA A 294 -16.79 15.38 -3.36
N LEU A 295 -16.08 15.69 -2.27
CA LEU A 295 -15.28 16.92 -2.14
C LEU A 295 -13.83 16.68 -1.68
N ASP A 296 -13.38 15.42 -1.61
CA ASP A 296 -12.10 15.04 -1.04
C ASP A 296 -11.13 14.36 -2.01
N ASP A 297 -11.34 14.49 -3.33
CA ASP A 297 -10.41 13.91 -4.32
C ASP A 297 -8.98 14.37 -4.01
N ASN A 298 -8.10 13.39 -3.82
CA ASN A 298 -6.68 13.55 -3.56
C ASN A 298 -6.36 14.45 -2.36
N LYS A 299 -7.24 14.53 -1.36
CA LYS A 299 -6.90 15.15 -0.07
C LYS A 299 -6.00 14.27 0.80
N SER A 300 -6.02 12.97 0.59
CA SER A 300 -5.03 12.03 1.09
C SER A 300 -4.16 11.52 -0.04
N LEU A 301 -2.94 11.12 0.30
CA LEU A 301 -1.99 10.46 -0.56
C LEU A 301 -2.42 8.99 -0.76
N TRP A 302 -1.87 8.37 -1.79
CA TRP A 302 -1.94 6.94 -2.08
C TRP A 302 -0.52 6.40 -2.18
N GLY A 303 -0.31 5.11 -1.98
CA GLY A 303 1.02 4.52 -2.07
C GLY A 303 0.99 3.01 -2.16
N SER A 304 2.17 2.47 -2.41
CA SER A 304 2.52 1.09 -2.14
C SER A 304 3.26 1.00 -0.80
N TRP A 305 3.56 -0.21 -0.35
CA TRP A 305 4.32 -0.43 0.88
C TRP A 305 5.47 -1.40 0.65
N THR A 306 6.65 -1.02 1.12
CA THR A 306 7.82 -1.87 1.21
C THR A 306 8.06 -2.22 2.67
N VAL A 307 8.17 -3.50 2.99
CA VAL A 307 8.49 -4.01 4.33
C VAL A 307 9.81 -4.76 4.25
N LEU A 308 10.75 -4.33 5.09
CA LEU A 308 12.13 -4.81 5.08
C LEU A 308 12.46 -5.38 6.45
N GLY A 309 12.52 -6.71 6.54
CA GLY A 309 13.00 -7.42 7.70
C GLY A 309 14.47 -7.86 7.55
N PRO A 310 15.04 -8.47 8.61
CA PRO A 310 16.37 -9.05 8.56
C PRO A 310 16.49 -10.23 7.58
N ASP A 311 15.47 -11.08 7.47
CA ASP A 311 15.50 -12.29 6.64
C ASP A 311 14.65 -12.16 5.37
N HIS A 312 13.61 -11.33 5.38
CA HIS A 312 12.67 -11.22 4.26
C HIS A 312 12.33 -9.78 3.85
N ARG A 313 12.02 -9.60 2.57
CA ARG A 313 11.52 -8.34 2.00
C ARG A 313 10.19 -8.56 1.30
N PHE A 314 9.19 -7.78 1.67
CA PHE A 314 7.84 -7.83 1.12
C PHE A 314 7.46 -6.50 0.46
N PHE A 315 6.79 -6.56 -0.69
CA PHE A 315 6.20 -5.42 -1.37
C PHE A 315 4.68 -5.59 -1.50
N PHE A 316 3.93 -4.54 -1.23
CA PHE A 316 2.49 -4.48 -1.44
C PHE A 316 2.15 -3.32 -2.38
N GLY A 317 1.61 -3.63 -3.56
CA GLY A 317 1.38 -2.64 -4.61
C GLY A 317 0.20 -1.70 -4.37
N GLY A 318 -0.76 -2.08 -3.51
CA GLY A 318 -2.06 -1.42 -3.47
C GLY A 318 -2.74 -1.42 -4.84
N ASP A 319 -3.52 -0.39 -5.13
CA ASP A 319 -3.95 -0.10 -6.50
C ASP A 319 -2.95 0.81 -7.20
N THR A 320 -2.69 0.51 -8.47
CA THR A 320 -1.75 1.28 -9.28
C THR A 320 -1.96 1.07 -10.77
N GLY A 321 -1.76 2.12 -11.56
CA GLY A 321 -1.35 1.99 -12.95
C GLY A 321 0.15 1.78 -13.06
N TYR A 322 0.65 1.42 -14.24
CA TYR A 322 2.09 1.26 -14.43
C TYR A 322 2.81 2.62 -14.46
N CYS A 323 3.94 2.74 -13.76
CA CYS A 323 4.80 3.92 -13.74
C CYS A 323 6.27 3.56 -13.48
N SER A 324 7.19 4.52 -13.69
CA SER A 324 8.64 4.27 -13.56
C SER A 324 9.10 4.00 -12.12
N SER A 325 8.32 4.38 -11.11
CA SER A 325 8.75 4.24 -9.71
C SER A 325 8.89 2.80 -9.24
N PHE A 326 8.33 1.81 -9.93
CA PHE A 326 8.61 0.40 -9.61
C PHE A 326 10.07 0.02 -9.84
N GLN A 327 10.73 0.63 -10.83
CA GLN A 327 12.17 0.45 -11.05
C GLN A 327 12.99 1.15 -9.96
N GLU A 328 12.58 2.35 -9.55
CA GLU A 328 13.20 3.08 -8.43
C GLU A 328 13.11 2.24 -7.13
N ILE A 329 11.93 1.67 -6.85
CA ILE A 329 11.69 0.80 -5.68
C ILE A 329 12.55 -0.46 -5.76
N GLY A 330 12.59 -1.14 -6.92
CA GLY A 330 13.41 -2.35 -7.11
C GLY A 330 14.91 -2.08 -7.01
N GLN A 331 15.40 -0.95 -7.55
CA GLN A 331 16.81 -0.56 -7.44
C GLN A 331 17.21 -0.22 -6.01
N ARG A 332 16.31 0.44 -5.28
CA ARG A 332 16.53 0.89 -3.91
C ARG A 332 16.46 -0.25 -2.90
N PHE A 333 15.41 -1.07 -2.96
CA PHE A 333 15.03 -2.02 -1.93
C PHE A 333 15.03 -3.49 -2.38
N GLY A 334 15.13 -3.76 -3.67
CA GLY A 334 15.17 -5.12 -4.20
C GLY A 334 16.48 -5.87 -3.88
N PRO A 335 16.53 -7.18 -4.13
CA PRO A 335 15.40 -8.01 -4.58
C PRO A 335 14.38 -8.25 -3.46
N PHE A 336 13.10 -8.37 -3.81
CA PHE A 336 12.03 -8.72 -2.88
C PHE A 336 11.79 -10.23 -2.88
N ASP A 337 11.53 -10.82 -1.71
CA ASP A 337 11.15 -12.24 -1.63
C ASP A 337 9.71 -12.45 -2.10
N LEU A 338 8.80 -11.54 -1.74
CA LEU A 338 7.41 -11.56 -2.18
C LEU A 338 6.90 -10.18 -2.53
N ALA A 339 6.16 -10.08 -3.64
CA ALA A 339 5.39 -8.90 -4.00
C ALA A 339 3.91 -9.23 -4.23
N ALA A 340 2.98 -8.58 -3.51
CA ALA A 340 1.55 -8.65 -3.77
C ALA A 340 1.14 -7.55 -4.76
N ILE A 341 0.73 -7.94 -5.98
CA ILE A 341 0.54 -7.03 -7.12
C ILE A 341 -0.89 -7.21 -7.70
N PRO A 342 -1.64 -6.12 -7.94
CA PRO A 342 -2.99 -6.21 -8.50
C PRO A 342 -2.97 -6.73 -9.94
N ILE A 343 -3.96 -7.56 -10.29
CA ILE A 343 -4.15 -8.03 -11.67
C ILE A 343 -5.56 -7.79 -12.22
N GLY A 344 -6.46 -7.22 -11.41
CA GLY A 344 -7.87 -6.98 -11.77
C GLY A 344 -8.21 -5.50 -11.86
N ALA A 345 -9.46 -5.20 -12.24
CA ALA A 345 -10.01 -3.86 -12.43
C ALA A 345 -9.45 -3.05 -13.61
N TYR A 346 -9.04 -3.73 -14.69
CA TYR A 346 -8.31 -3.10 -15.78
C TYR A 346 -9.15 -2.76 -17.01
N LEU A 347 -10.40 -3.24 -17.18
CA LEU A 347 -11.22 -2.89 -18.35
C LEU A 347 -12.30 -1.83 -18.07
N PRO A 348 -12.54 -0.91 -19.01
CA PRO A 348 -11.85 -0.76 -20.31
C PRO A 348 -10.53 0.02 -20.18
N ARG A 349 -9.52 -0.32 -21.00
CA ARG A 349 -8.16 0.23 -20.86
C ARG A 349 -8.08 1.75 -21.06
N ASP A 350 -8.91 2.34 -21.91
CA ASP A 350 -8.96 3.79 -22.11
C ASP A 350 -9.44 4.58 -20.89
N VAL A 351 -10.12 3.89 -19.94
CA VAL A 351 -10.55 4.45 -18.66
C VAL A 351 -9.61 4.03 -17.52
N MET A 352 -9.22 2.77 -17.48
CA MET A 352 -8.54 2.19 -16.31
C MET A 352 -7.02 2.28 -16.35
N LYS A 353 -6.38 2.37 -17.52
CA LYS A 353 -4.91 2.27 -17.66
C LYS A 353 -4.12 3.26 -16.81
N GLY A 354 -4.64 4.45 -16.57
CA GLY A 354 -3.97 5.44 -15.72
C GLY A 354 -3.89 5.04 -14.24
N GLN A 355 -4.77 4.16 -13.77
CA GLN A 355 -5.03 3.90 -12.35
C GLN A 355 -4.99 2.41 -11.97
N HIS A 356 -5.13 1.49 -12.94
CA HIS A 356 -5.04 0.05 -12.74
C HIS A 356 -4.21 -0.60 -13.86
N VAL A 357 -3.26 -1.44 -13.46
CA VAL A 357 -2.52 -2.34 -14.35
C VAL A 357 -3.39 -3.48 -14.86
N ASP A 358 -3.13 -3.92 -16.09
CA ASP A 358 -3.54 -5.24 -16.55
C ASP A 358 -2.49 -6.30 -16.17
N PRO A 359 -2.76 -7.61 -16.35
CA PRO A 359 -1.82 -8.66 -15.94
C PRO A 359 -0.45 -8.57 -16.61
N GLU A 360 -0.34 -8.06 -17.83
CA GLU A 360 0.93 -7.83 -18.53
C GLU A 360 1.75 -6.72 -17.87
N GLU A 361 1.12 -5.60 -17.52
CA GLU A 361 1.75 -4.53 -16.74
C GLU A 361 2.10 -5.02 -15.32
N ALA A 362 1.29 -5.89 -14.71
CA ALA A 362 1.61 -6.50 -13.41
C ALA A 362 2.87 -7.38 -13.47
N VAL A 363 3.05 -8.17 -14.54
CA VAL A 363 4.30 -8.94 -14.76
C VAL A 363 5.49 -7.99 -14.95
N GLN A 364 5.30 -6.84 -15.60
CA GLN A 364 6.37 -5.84 -15.70
C GLN A 364 6.74 -5.27 -14.32
N ILE A 365 5.76 -4.99 -13.44
CA ILE A 365 6.01 -4.57 -12.06
C ILE A 365 6.82 -5.64 -11.30
N HIS A 366 6.45 -6.91 -11.44
CA HIS A 366 7.19 -8.03 -10.83
C HIS A 366 8.68 -8.01 -11.22
N GLN A 367 8.99 -7.79 -12.50
CA GLN A 367 10.37 -7.69 -13.00
C GLN A 367 11.08 -6.43 -12.48
N ASP A 368 10.42 -5.26 -12.54
CA ASP A 368 11.01 -3.97 -12.15
C ASP A 368 11.35 -3.92 -10.66
N LEU A 369 10.53 -4.55 -9.82
CA LEU A 369 10.78 -4.72 -8.39
C LEU A 369 11.91 -5.70 -8.09
N GLN A 370 12.33 -6.51 -9.07
CA GLN A 370 13.23 -7.65 -8.86
C GLN A 370 12.64 -8.62 -7.81
N ALA A 371 11.33 -8.87 -7.88
CA ALA A 371 10.66 -9.79 -6.97
C ALA A 371 10.97 -11.24 -7.38
N LYS A 372 11.41 -12.07 -6.42
CA LYS A 372 11.58 -13.52 -6.62
C LYS A 372 10.23 -14.18 -6.86
N GLN A 373 9.25 -13.85 -6.03
CA GLN A 373 7.89 -14.35 -6.16
C GLN A 373 6.85 -13.22 -6.03
N SER A 374 5.70 -13.40 -6.67
CA SER A 374 4.57 -12.49 -6.59
C SER A 374 3.24 -13.19 -6.37
N LEU A 375 2.38 -12.57 -5.58
CA LEU A 375 1.00 -12.98 -5.35
C LEU A 375 0.06 -12.03 -6.09
N ALA A 376 -0.85 -12.58 -6.88
CA ALA A 376 -1.89 -11.82 -7.55
C ALA A 376 -3.02 -11.40 -6.59
N ILE A 377 -3.33 -10.10 -6.56
CA ILE A 377 -4.39 -9.52 -5.72
C ILE A 377 -5.40 -8.70 -6.55
N HIS A 378 -6.37 -8.07 -5.88
CA HIS A 378 -7.38 -7.16 -6.46
C HIS A 378 -8.41 -7.81 -7.43
N TRP A 379 -8.35 -9.13 -7.63
CA TRP A 379 -9.23 -9.86 -8.55
C TRP A 379 -10.14 -10.86 -7.81
N GLY A 380 -11.11 -11.45 -8.53
CA GLY A 380 -11.89 -12.59 -8.05
C GLY A 380 -12.80 -12.32 -6.84
N THR A 381 -13.00 -11.06 -6.43
CA THR A 381 -13.70 -10.73 -5.17
C THR A 381 -14.83 -9.73 -5.35
N PHE A 382 -14.56 -8.61 -6.00
CA PHE A 382 -15.53 -7.58 -6.36
C PHE A 382 -15.56 -7.38 -7.88
N ALA A 383 -16.72 -7.05 -8.44
CA ALA A 383 -16.84 -6.64 -9.84
C ALA A 383 -16.74 -5.11 -9.92
N LEU A 384 -15.50 -4.60 -10.00
CA LEU A 384 -15.19 -3.17 -10.01
C LEU A 384 -15.00 -2.60 -11.43
N ALA A 385 -14.79 -3.48 -12.40
CA ALA A 385 -14.53 -3.15 -13.79
C ALA A 385 -15.26 -4.13 -14.73
N TYR A 386 -14.95 -4.08 -16.02
CA TYR A 386 -15.72 -4.77 -17.06
C TYR A 386 -15.09 -6.07 -17.58
N GLU A 387 -13.89 -6.45 -17.14
CA GLU A 387 -13.29 -7.75 -17.49
C GLU A 387 -14.05 -8.92 -16.87
N HIS A 388 -14.05 -10.06 -17.58
CA HIS A 388 -14.61 -11.30 -17.06
C HIS A 388 -13.89 -11.71 -15.77
N TYR A 389 -14.62 -12.08 -14.71
CA TYR A 389 -14.04 -12.34 -13.38
C TYR A 389 -12.93 -13.41 -13.33
N LEU A 390 -12.88 -14.34 -14.29
CA LEU A 390 -11.81 -15.35 -14.45
C LEU A 390 -10.74 -15.00 -15.49
N GLU A 391 -10.86 -13.87 -16.19
CA GLU A 391 -9.85 -13.44 -17.18
C GLU A 391 -8.49 -13.11 -16.55
N PRO A 392 -8.40 -12.45 -15.37
CA PRO A 392 -7.12 -11.99 -14.85
C PRO A 392 -6.05 -13.09 -14.69
N PRO A 393 -6.33 -14.26 -14.07
CA PRO A 393 -5.34 -15.34 -13.96
C PRO A 393 -4.93 -15.95 -15.29
N VAL A 394 -5.84 -15.98 -16.27
CA VAL A 394 -5.55 -16.51 -17.61
C VAL A 394 -4.54 -15.60 -18.30
N ARG A 395 -4.82 -14.29 -18.33
CA ARG A 395 -3.91 -13.30 -18.91
C ARG A 395 -2.59 -13.19 -18.16
N LEU A 396 -2.59 -13.37 -16.83
CA LEU A 396 -1.35 -13.43 -16.04
C LEU A 396 -0.45 -14.57 -16.53
N ARG A 397 -1.00 -15.77 -16.68
CA ARG A 397 -0.23 -16.93 -17.16
C ARG A 397 0.30 -16.69 -18.58
N GLU A 398 -0.53 -16.16 -19.48
CA GLU A 398 -0.11 -15.82 -20.84
C GLU A 398 1.01 -14.77 -20.86
N ALA A 399 0.94 -13.75 -20.00
CA ALA A 399 1.97 -12.73 -19.86
C ALA A 399 3.30 -13.29 -19.36
N LEU A 400 3.27 -14.21 -18.38
CA LEU A 400 4.46 -14.91 -17.89
C LEU A 400 5.11 -15.76 -18.98
N GLU A 401 4.30 -16.52 -19.72
CA GLU A 401 4.76 -17.36 -20.84
C GLU A 401 5.40 -16.50 -21.94
N GLN A 402 4.79 -15.37 -22.31
CA GLN A 402 5.33 -14.45 -23.32
C GLN A 402 6.67 -13.83 -22.90
N LYS A 403 6.89 -13.61 -21.60
CA LYS A 403 8.13 -13.07 -21.04
C LYS A 403 9.17 -14.15 -20.72
N GLY A 404 8.84 -15.43 -20.92
CA GLY A 404 9.72 -16.55 -20.59
C GLY A 404 9.97 -16.73 -19.09
N LEU A 405 9.06 -16.25 -18.23
CA LEU A 405 9.19 -16.35 -16.78
C LEU A 405 8.60 -17.68 -16.27
N ASN A 406 9.12 -18.14 -15.13
CA ASN A 406 8.59 -19.32 -14.46
C ASN A 406 7.15 -19.05 -13.99
N PRO A 407 6.14 -19.87 -14.38
CA PRO A 407 4.76 -19.67 -13.93
C PRO A 407 4.59 -19.70 -12.40
N LYS A 408 5.55 -20.26 -11.65
CA LYS A 408 5.56 -20.26 -10.18
C LYS A 408 6.09 -18.96 -9.57
N SER A 409 6.76 -18.09 -10.33
CA SER A 409 7.29 -16.81 -9.84
C SER A 409 6.19 -15.77 -9.67
N PHE A 410 5.03 -15.91 -10.32
CA PHE A 410 3.88 -15.05 -10.07
C PHE A 410 2.61 -15.90 -10.08
N PHE A 411 2.09 -16.18 -8.89
CA PHE A 411 1.03 -17.15 -8.65
C PHE A 411 -0.26 -16.48 -8.17
N THR A 412 -1.36 -17.20 -8.36
CA THR A 412 -2.66 -16.91 -7.75
C THR A 412 -2.90 -17.89 -6.60
N LEU A 413 -3.67 -17.47 -5.60
CA LEU A 413 -4.19 -18.34 -4.55
C LEU A 413 -5.72 -18.41 -4.65
N HIS A 414 -6.32 -19.42 -4.06
CA HIS A 414 -7.75 -19.39 -3.74
C HIS A 414 -8.01 -18.51 -2.51
N HIS A 415 -9.23 -18.00 -2.36
CA HIS A 415 -9.61 -17.22 -1.18
C HIS A 415 -9.40 -18.06 0.08
N GLY A 416 -8.60 -17.57 1.02
CA GLY A 416 -8.26 -18.24 2.28
C GLY A 416 -7.12 -19.24 2.18
N GLU A 417 -6.57 -19.49 0.99
CA GLU A 417 -5.40 -20.33 0.83
C GLU A 417 -4.14 -19.61 1.32
N SER A 418 -3.21 -20.40 1.87
CA SER A 418 -1.94 -19.93 2.39
C SER A 418 -0.79 -20.65 1.70
N ARG A 419 0.29 -19.92 1.46
CA ARG A 419 1.53 -20.46 0.90
C ARG A 419 2.71 -20.05 1.78
N LEU A 420 3.52 -21.04 2.12
CA LEU A 420 4.83 -20.82 2.74
C LEU A 420 5.87 -20.65 1.64
N LEU A 421 6.67 -19.60 1.71
CA LEU A 421 7.76 -19.32 0.78
C LEU A 421 9.07 -19.71 1.49
N THR A 422 9.70 -20.77 1.01
CA THR A 422 10.99 -21.23 1.53
C THR A 422 12.10 -20.68 0.64
N SER A 423 13.24 -20.32 1.24
CA SER A 423 14.40 -19.76 0.53
C SER A 423 14.99 -20.68 -0.56
N GLN A 424 14.51 -21.92 -0.69
CA GLN A 424 14.98 -22.90 -1.68
C GLN A 424 14.10 -23.00 -2.94
N GLU A 425 12.94 -22.32 -3.02
CA GLU A 425 12.14 -22.28 -4.26
C GLU A 425 12.67 -21.25 -5.26
N GLY A 426 13.94 -21.42 -5.66
CA GLY A 426 14.52 -20.95 -6.93
C GLY A 426 14.85 -19.46 -7.05
N ASP A 427 16.15 -19.15 -7.06
CA ASP A 427 16.65 -17.91 -7.67
C ASP A 427 16.14 -17.82 -9.11
N VAL A 428 15.41 -16.74 -9.42
CA VAL A 428 14.76 -16.49 -10.71
C VAL A 428 15.75 -15.91 -11.75
N PHE A 429 17.05 -15.91 -11.44
CA PHE A 429 18.10 -15.31 -12.27
C PHE A 429 19.25 -16.29 -12.59
N GLU A 430 18.94 -17.55 -12.91
CA GLU A 430 19.88 -18.41 -13.66
C GLU A 430 19.58 -18.40 -15.16
#